data_AF-A0A3D6EMK7-F1
#
_entry.id   AF-A0A3D6EMK7-F1
#
_cell.length_a   1.000
_cell.length_b   1.000
_cell.length_c   1.000
_cell.angle_alpha   90.00
_cell.angle_beta   90.00
_cell.angle_gamma   90.00
#
_symmetry.space_group_name_H-M   'P 1'
#
loop_
_entity.id
_entity.type
_entity.pdbx_description
1 polymer ?
#
loop_
_entity_poly.entity_id
_entity_poly.type
_entity_poly.pdbx_seq_one_letter_code
_entity_poly.pdbx_strand_id
1 'polypeptide(L)'
;MTWSVYLLQCADGTLYCGIALDVAARLAQHQAGKGAKYTRGRGPLELVYREVCESKAEALRRERAIKRMRREAKQALADQR
;
A
#
# COMPACT_ATOMS: atom_id res chain seq x y z
N MET A 1 -16.54 -2.34 10.27
CA MET A 1 -15.25 -1.61 10.15
C MET A 1 -14.65 -1.96 8.79
N THR A 2 -14.43 -0.96 7.93
CA THR A 2 -13.89 -1.16 6.58
C THR A 2 -12.36 -1.27 6.63
N TRP A 3 -11.81 -2.20 5.86
CA TRP A 3 -10.36 -2.29 5.65
C TRP A 3 -10.02 -1.60 4.34
N SER A 4 -8.78 -1.17 4.14
CA SER A 4 -8.32 -0.66 2.86
C SER A 4 -7.04 -1.39 2.48
N VAL A 5 -6.91 -1.75 1.21
CA VAL A 5 -5.64 -2.10 0.60
C VAL A 5 -5.02 -0.85 -0.02
N TYR A 6 -3.71 -0.71 0.06
CA TYR A 6 -3.00 0.46 -0.46
C TYR A 6 -1.67 0.07 -1.10
N LEU A 7 -1.22 0.90 -2.03
CA LEU A 7 0.14 0.87 -2.58
C LEU A 7 0.86 2.17 -2.22
N LEU A 8 2.07 2.02 -1.70
CA LEU A 8 3.00 3.13 -1.51
C LEU A 8 4.13 3.02 -2.54
N GLN A 9 4.47 4.13 -3.16
CA GLN A 9 5.69 4.25 -3.94
C GLN A 9 6.81 4.78 -3.04
N CYS A 10 7.90 4.02 -2.98
CA CYS A 10 9.12 4.44 -2.32
C CYS A 10 9.98 5.30 -3.27
N ALA A 11 10.93 6.05 -2.72
CA ALA A 11 11.85 6.88 -3.49
C ALA A 11 12.71 6.10 -4.50
N ASP A 12 12.94 4.81 -4.26
CA ASP A 12 13.67 3.90 -5.14
C ASP A 12 12.82 3.37 -6.31
N GLY A 13 11.58 3.85 -6.46
CA GLY A 13 10.63 3.41 -7.49
C GLY A 13 10.02 2.04 -7.20
N THR A 14 10.29 1.44 -6.04
CA THR A 14 9.62 0.20 -5.62
C THR A 14 8.23 0.48 -5.06
N LEU A 15 7.35 -0.52 -5.18
CA LEU A 15 6.00 -0.47 -4.68
C LEU A 15 5.86 -1.36 -3.45
N TYR A 16 5.38 -0.78 -2.35
CA TYR A 16 4.99 -1.49 -1.15
C TYR A 16 3.46 -1.66 -1.14
N CYS A 17 2.99 -2.89 -0.94
CA CYS A 17 1.56 -3.19 -0.83
C CYS A 17 1.24 -3.65 0.60
N GLY A 18 0.18 -3.08 1.17
CA GLY A 18 -0.30 -3.47 2.50
C GLY A 18 -1.78 -3.20 2.68
N ILE A 19 -2.30 -3.60 3.84
CA ILE A 19 -3.68 -3.33 4.27
C ILE A 19 -3.69 -2.58 5.59
N ALA A 20 -4.68 -1.71 5.79
CA ALA A 20 -4.88 -0.97 7.03
C ALA A 20 -6.35 -0.57 7.20
N LEU A 21 -6.78 -0.36 8.45
CA LEU A 21 -8.06 0.28 8.76
C LEU A 21 -8.00 1.79 8.45
N ASP A 22 -6.88 2.42 8.81
CA ASP A 22 -6.56 3.81 8.53
C ASP A 22 -5.22 3.88 7.78
N VAL A 23 -5.31 4.13 6.47
CA VAL A 23 -4.13 4.23 5.59
C VAL A 23 -3.32 5.49 5.88
N ALA A 24 -3.97 6.59 6.24
CA ALA A 24 -3.28 7.86 6.50
C ALA A 24 -2.46 7.78 7.79
N ALA A 25 -3.06 7.27 8.87
CA ALA A 25 -2.34 7.01 10.10
C ALA A 25 -1.19 6.00 9.89
N ARG A 26 -1.42 4.97 9.06
CA ARG A 26 -0.39 3.97 8.75
C ARG A 26 0.76 4.57 7.94
N LEU A 27 0.48 5.41 6.95
CA LEU A 27 1.49 6.11 6.16
C LEU A 27 2.34 7.03 7.04
N ALA A 28 1.72 7.79 7.95
CA ALA A 28 2.43 8.63 8.91
C ALA A 28 3.39 7.80 9.80
N GLN A 29 2.96 6.60 10.24
CA GLN A 29 3.84 5.69 10.98
C GLN A 29 5.03 5.22 10.12
N HIS A 30 4.81 4.92 8.84
CA HIS A 30 5.88 4.53 7.92
C HIS A 30 6.88 5.68 7.69
N GLN A 31 6.40 6.90 7.49
CA GLN A 31 7.24 8.10 7.35
C GLN A 31 8.02 8.40 8.64
N ALA A 32 7.41 8.22 9.81
CA ALA A 32 8.06 8.35 11.10
C ALA A 32 9.04 7.20 11.45
N GLY A 33 9.26 6.24 10.54
CA GLY A 33 10.16 5.10 10.74
C GLY A 33 9.66 4.04 11.72
N LYS A 34 8.39 4.15 12.18
CA LYS A 34 7.71 3.20 13.09
C LYS A 34 6.85 2.17 12.34
N GLY A 35 6.82 2.24 11.01
CA GLY A 35 6.10 1.31 10.15
C GLY A 35 6.87 0.01 9.88
N ALA A 36 6.58 -0.64 8.75
CA ALA A 36 7.26 -1.86 8.35
C ALA A 36 8.78 -1.64 8.21
N LYS A 37 9.57 -2.67 8.60
CA LYS A 37 11.04 -2.66 8.44
C LYS A 37 11.47 -2.32 7.00
N TYR A 38 10.66 -2.75 6.02
CA TYR A 38 10.93 -2.51 4.60
C TYR A 38 10.88 -1.04 4.19
N THR A 39 9.94 -0.26 4.73
CA THR A 39 9.73 1.15 4.36
C THR A 39 10.60 2.12 5.16
N ARG A 40 11.28 1.64 6.20
CA ARG A 40 12.12 2.48 7.08
C ARG A 40 13.32 2.99 6.29
N GLY A 41 13.44 4.32 6.17
CA GLY A 41 14.54 4.97 5.44
C GLY A 41 14.41 4.95 3.91
N ARG A 42 13.28 4.47 3.36
CA ARG A 42 12.99 4.49 1.91
C ARG A 42 12.07 5.66 1.50
N GLY A 43 12.01 6.68 2.34
CA GLY A 43 11.23 7.88 2.09
C GLY A 43 11.86 8.76 1.00
N PRO A 44 11.07 9.64 0.35
CA PRO A 44 9.63 9.86 0.52
C PRO A 44 8.78 8.64 0.14
N LEU A 45 7.70 8.43 0.91
CA LEU A 45 6.70 7.39 0.66
C LEU A 45 5.43 8.09 0.19
N GLU A 46 4.99 7.78 -1.02
CA GLU A 46 3.82 8.38 -1.63
C GLU A 46 2.68 7.36 -1.73
N LEU A 47 1.49 7.74 -1.29
CA LEU A 47 0.30 6.93 -1.50
C LEU A 47 -0.14 7.06 -2.96
N VAL A 48 0.07 5.99 -3.74
CA VAL A 48 -0.27 5.97 -5.17
C VAL A 48 -1.57 5.22 -5.45
N TYR A 49 -2.05 4.39 -4.52
CA TYR A 49 -3.30 3.66 -4.68
C TYR A 49 -3.95 3.37 -3.33
N ARG A 50 -5.29 3.43 -3.29
CA ARG A 50 -6.11 3.00 -2.16
C ARG A 50 -7.42 2.42 -2.66
N GLU A 51 -7.78 1.24 -2.16
CA GLU A 51 -9.07 0.61 -2.40
C GLU A 51 -9.69 0.19 -1.06
N VAL A 52 -10.96 0.56 -0.85
CA VAL A 52 -11.71 0.22 0.37
C VAL A 52 -12.37 -1.14 0.19
N CYS A 53 -12.20 -2.01 1.17
CA CYS A 53 -12.76 -3.35 1.23
C CYS A 53 -13.70 -3.49 2.42
N GLU A 54 -14.76 -4.28 2.24
CA GLU A 54 -15.80 -4.46 3.25
C GLU A 54 -15.32 -5.25 4.48
N SER A 55 -14.29 -6.07 4.33
CA SER A 55 -13.72 -6.87 5.41
C SER A 55 -12.20 -7.05 5.32
N LYS A 56 -11.60 -7.49 6.43
CA LYS A 56 -10.17 -7.87 6.48
C LYS A 56 -9.85 -8.99 5.48
N ALA A 57 -10.74 -9.97 5.36
CA ALA A 57 -10.55 -11.10 4.46
C ALA A 57 -10.51 -10.64 3.00
N GLU A 58 -11.41 -9.73 2.62
CA GLU A 58 -11.42 -9.08 1.30
C GLU A 58 -10.10 -8.34 1.04
N ALA A 59 -9.68 -7.49 1.97
CA ALA A 59 -8.42 -6.76 1.86
C ALA A 59 -7.22 -7.69 1.72
N LEU A 60 -7.16 -8.79 2.46
CA LEU A 60 -6.09 -9.79 2.35
C LEU A 60 -6.11 -10.54 1.01
N ARG A 61 -7.31 -10.89 0.49
CA ARG A 61 -7.45 -11.49 -0.84
C ARG A 61 -6.94 -10.53 -1.91
N ARG A 62 -7.33 -9.25 -1.81
CA ARG A 62 -6.92 -8.21 -2.75
C ARG A 62 -5.42 -7.94 -2.68
N GLU A 63 -4.84 -7.84 -1.48
CA GLU A 63 -3.40 -7.69 -1.27
C GLU A 63 -2.61 -8.84 -1.92
N ARG A 64 -3.06 -10.10 -1.75
CA ARG A 64 -2.45 -11.26 -2.40
C ARG A 64 -2.56 -11.20 -3.92
N ALA A 65 -3.72 -10.79 -4.44
CA ALA A 65 -3.89 -10.60 -5.88
C ALA A 65 -2.92 -9.55 -6.41
N ILE A 66 -2.85 -8.37 -5.78
CA ILE A 66 -1.93 -7.29 -6.15
C ILE A 66 -0.48 -7.77 -6.07
N LYS A 67 -0.07 -8.49 -5.01
CA LYS A 67 1.30 -9.03 -4.89
C LYS A 67 1.67 -9.95 -6.07
N ARG A 68 0.73 -10.75 -6.58
CA ARG A 68 0.90 -11.65 -7.74
C ARG A 68 0.83 -10.95 -9.10
N MET A 69 0.33 -9.72 -9.17
CA MET A 69 0.28 -8.98 -10.43
C MET A 69 1.68 -8.69 -10.98
N ARG A 70 1.79 -8.68 -12.31
CA ARG A 70 2.98 -8.21 -13.01
C ARG A 70 3.23 -6.73 -12.73
N ARG A 71 4.45 -6.28 -12.98
CA ARG A 71 4.86 -4.89 -12.72
C ARG A 71 3.97 -3.90 -13.50
N GLU A 72 3.63 -4.18 -14.75
CA GLU A 72 2.78 -3.26 -15.54
C GLU A 72 1.39 -3.09 -14.93
N ALA A 73 0.78 -4.19 -14.47
CA ALA A 73 -0.55 -4.14 -13.87
C ALA A 73 -0.54 -3.44 -12.50
N LYS A 74 0.55 -3.55 -11.73
CA LYS A 74 0.72 -2.76 -10.49
C LYS A 74 0.89 -1.27 -10.78
N GLN A 75 1.63 -0.95 -11.85
CA GLN A 75 1.80 0.43 -12.30
C GLN A 75 0.46 1.01 -12.76
N ALA A 76 -0.32 0.26 -13.54
CA ALA A 76 -1.64 0.68 -13.98
C ALA A 76 -2.60 0.94 -12.80
N LEU A 77 -2.49 0.20 -11.70
CA LEU A 77 -3.24 0.52 -10.47
C LEU A 77 -2.76 1.81 -9.82
N ALA A 78 -1.45 2.08 -9.81
CA ALA A 78 -0.90 3.33 -9.28
C ALA A 78 -1.27 4.55 -10.15
N ASP A 79 -1.49 4.35 -11.44
CA ASP A 79 -1.87 5.41 -12.38
C ASP A 79 -3.39 5.68 -12.40
N GLN A 80 -4.20 4.80 -11.79
CA GLN A 80 -5.63 5.04 -11.53
C GLN A 80 -5.78 6.04 -10.37
N ARG A 81 -5.53 7.32 -10.66
CA ARG A 81 -5.74 8.44 -9.73
C ARG A 81 -7.21 8.85 -9.67
#